data_AF-A0A958GTM2-F1
#
_entry.id   AF-A0A958GTM2-F1
#
_cell.length_a   1.000
_cell.length_b   1.000
_cell.length_c   1.000
_cell.angle_alpha   90.00
_cell.angle_beta   90.00
_cell.angle_gamma   90.00
#
_symmetry.space_group_name_H-M   'P 1'
#
loop_
_entity.id
_entity.type
_entity.pdbx_description
1 polymer ?
#
loop_
_entity_poly.entity_id
_entity_poly.type
_entity_poly.pdbx_seq_one_letter_code
_entity_poly.pdbx_strand_id
1 'polypeptide(L)' 'MNDSNRTTSDPQATFCSCPRCKCHVEESSCIRDGDKCYCSEACARGHDLGLECPAPDCQCHAAA' A
#
# COMPACT_ATOMS: atom_id res chain seq x y z
N MET A 1 -29.06 -24.03 14.14
CA MET A 1 -28.71 -22.63 14.46
C MET A 1 -27.80 -22.14 13.34
N ASN A 2 -28.29 -21.12 12.61
CA ASN A 2 -27.69 -20.32 11.54
C ASN A 2 -26.19 -20.52 11.22
N ASP A 3 -25.94 -21.18 10.10
CA ASP A 3 -24.72 -21.05 9.30
C ASP A 3 -24.67 -19.67 8.61
N SER A 4 -23.44 -19.19 8.36
CA SER A 4 -23.10 -18.12 7.40
C SER A 4 -22.90 -16.69 7.91
N ASN A 5 -22.30 -16.49 9.09
CA ASN A 5 -21.50 -15.28 9.32
C ASN A 5 -20.00 -15.61 9.25
N ARG A 6 -19.55 -16.12 8.11
CA ARG A 6 -18.21 -15.77 7.66
C ARG A 6 -18.36 -14.44 6.95
N THR A 7 -18.34 -13.35 7.72
CA THR A 7 -17.68 -12.16 7.22
C THR A 7 -16.23 -12.59 7.09
N THR A 8 -15.90 -13.22 5.96
CA THR A 8 -14.52 -13.49 5.58
C THR A 8 -13.83 -12.18 5.81
N SER A 9 -12.85 -12.20 6.72
CA SER A 9 -11.83 -11.19 6.90
C SER A 9 -11.09 -11.04 5.57
N ASP A 10 -11.79 -10.50 4.57
CA ASP A 10 -11.23 -10.12 3.29
C ASP A 10 -10.21 -9.07 3.68
N PRO A 11 -8.90 -9.36 3.55
CA PRO A 11 -7.93 -8.33 3.75
C PRO A 11 -8.33 -7.25 2.76
N GLN A 12 -8.86 -6.13 3.24
CA GLN A 12 -9.25 -5.01 2.41
C GLN A 12 -7.97 -4.59 1.68
N ALA A 13 -7.83 -5.12 0.47
CA ALA A 13 -6.71 -4.86 -0.38
C ALA A 13 -6.89 -3.41 -0.81
N THR A 14 -6.02 -2.57 -0.28
CA THR A 14 -5.99 -1.15 -0.56
C THR A 14 -4.82 -0.84 -1.47
N PHE A 15 -4.88 0.28 -2.15
CA PHE A 15 -3.80 0.70 -3.02
C PHE A 15 -2.86 1.64 -2.27
N CYS A 16 -1.59 1.60 -2.64
CA CYS A 16 -0.64 2.58 -2.13
C CYS A 16 -1.13 4.01 -2.45
N SER A 17 -1.07 4.89 -1.45
CA SER A 17 -1.47 6.30 -1.54
C SER A 17 -0.48 7.17 -2.32
N CYS A 18 0.66 6.61 -2.76
CA CYS A 18 1.59 7.34 -3.62
C CYS A 18 0.97 7.54 -5.02
N PRO A 19 0.94 8.78 -5.55
CA PRO A 19 0.17 9.12 -6.76
C PRO A 19 0.65 8.40 -8.03
N ARG A 20 1.90 7.94 -8.03
CA ARG A 20 2.53 7.24 -9.16
C ARG A 20 2.74 5.75 -8.86
N CYS A 21 2.30 5.28 -7.70
CA CYS A 21 2.39 3.89 -7.29
C CYS A 21 1.06 3.17 -7.55
N LYS A 22 1.13 1.93 -8.05
CA LYS A 22 -0.04 1.06 -8.26
C LYS A 22 0.06 -0.24 -7.46
N CYS A 23 0.95 -0.27 -6.47
CA CYS A 23 1.14 -1.45 -5.64
C CYS A 23 -0.12 -1.72 -4.84
N HIS A 24 -0.54 -2.97 -4.86
CA HIS A 24 -1.58 -3.48 -4.00
C HIS A 24 -0.97 -3.79 -2.64
N VAL A 25 -1.60 -3.30 -1.58
CA VAL A 25 -1.16 -3.47 -0.20
C VAL A 25 -2.33 -3.88 0.65
N GLU A 26 -2.11 -4.77 1.60
CA GLU A 26 -3.15 -5.08 2.56
C GLU A 26 -3.24 -3.95 3.57
N GLU A 27 -4.43 -3.45 3.89
CA GLU A 27 -4.58 -2.38 4.88
C GLU A 27 -3.97 -2.75 6.24
N SER A 28 -4.03 -4.03 6.62
CA SER A 28 -3.42 -4.56 7.85
C SER A 28 -1.88 -4.58 7.83
N SER A 29 -1.26 -4.61 6.66
CA SER A 29 0.19 -4.75 6.46
C SER A 29 0.82 -3.49 5.86
N CYS A 30 0.01 -2.50 5.48
CA CYS A 30 0.47 -1.26 4.89
C CYS A 30 1.19 -0.39 5.94
N ILE A 31 2.09 0.47 5.47
CA ILE A 31 2.63 1.52 6.33
C ILE A 31 1.62 2.66 6.35
N ARG A 32 0.95 2.85 7.49
CA ARG A 32 0.05 4.00 7.71
C ARG A 32 0.85 5.22 8.13
N ASP A 33 0.74 6.29 7.35
CA ASP A 33 1.22 7.63 7.71
C ASP A 33 0.01 8.58 7.65
N GLY A 34 -0.52 8.90 8.83
CA GLY A 34 -1.81 9.57 8.98
C GLY A 34 -2.97 8.72 8.44
N ASP A 35 -3.71 9.27 7.47
CA ASP A 35 -4.85 8.62 6.80
C ASP A 35 -4.45 7.87 5.51
N LYS A 36 -3.15 7.79 5.22
CA LYS A 36 -2.62 7.23 3.97
C LYS A 36 -1.92 5.89 4.22
N CYS A 37 -2.21 4.90 3.37
CA CYS A 37 -1.52 3.61 3.34
C CYS A 37 -0.43 3.60 2.27
N TYR A 38 0.78 3.16 2.63
CA TYR A 38 1.90 3.04 1.70
C TYR A 38 2.45 1.62 1.63
N CYS A 39 2.96 1.23 0.47
CA CYS A 39 3.58 -0.09 0.27
C CYS A 39 4.98 -0.20 0.87
N SER A 40 5.65 0.93 1.06
CA SER A 40 6.95 1.03 1.70
C SER A 40 7.20 2.42 2.26
N GLU A 41 8.20 2.53 3.12
CA GLU A 41 8.62 3.80 3.72
C GLU A 41 9.10 4.79 2.65
N ALA A 42 9.66 4.29 1.53
CA ALA A 42 10.02 5.11 0.39
C ALA A 42 8.81 5.87 -0.18
N CYS A 43 7.67 5.19 -0.35
CA CYS A 43 6.45 5.85 -0.82
C CYS A 43 5.84 6.79 0.23
N ALA A 44 5.91 6.45 1.53
CA ALA A 44 5.43 7.31 2.60
C ALA A 44 6.23 8.63 2.68
N ARG A 45 7.54 8.56 2.43
CA ARG A 45 8.45 9.71 2.39
C ARG A 45 8.49 10.41 1.02
N GLY A 46 7.71 9.94 0.04
CA GLY A 46 7.69 10.52 -1.30
C GLY A 46 8.98 10.35 -2.11
N HIS A 47 9.73 9.27 -1.87
CA HIS A 47 11.00 8.98 -2.56
C HIS A 47 12.09 10.05 -2.40
N ASP A 48 12.06 10.84 -1.32
CA ASP A 48 13.02 11.93 -1.03
C ASP A 48 14.50 11.47 -1.03
N LEU A 49 14.73 10.20 -0.68
CA LEU A 49 16.06 9.57 -0.67
C LEU A 49 16.44 8.87 -1.99
N GLY A 50 15.60 8.98 -3.04
CA GLY A 50 15.76 8.25 -4.30
C GLY A 50 15.51 6.74 -4.17
N LEU A 51 14.96 6.27 -3.04
CA LEU A 51 14.67 4.86 -2.81
C LEU A 51 13.46 4.42 -3.61
N GLU A 52 13.50 3.26 -4.24
CA GLU A 52 12.34 2.66 -4.90
C GLU A 52 11.43 1.91 -3.94
N CYS A 53 10.18 1.68 -4.35
CA CYS A 53 9.29 0.78 -3.63
C CYS A 53 9.66 -0.69 -3.91
N PRO A 54 9.25 -1.67 -3.07
CA PRO A 54 9.64 -3.07 -3.22
C PRO A 54 9.10 -3.75 -4.48
N ALA A 55 8.22 -3.09 -5.24
CA ALA A 55 7.74 -3.61 -6.50
C ALA A 55 8.70 -3.22 -7.65
N PRO A 56 9.41 -4.19 -8.26
CA PRO A 56 10.42 -3.91 -9.28
C PRO A 56 9.82 -3.35 -10.58
N ASP A 57 8.53 -3.64 -10.84
CA ASP A 57 7.80 -3.10 -11.99
C ASP A 57 7.18 -1.72 -11.70
N CYS A 58 7.30 -1.23 -10.47
CA CYS A 58 6.71 0.04 -10.06
C CYS A 58 7.76 1.14 -9.96
N GLN A 59 7.86 1.93 -11.02
CA GLN A 59 8.78 3.06 -11.13
C GLN A 59 8.19 4.36 -10.54
N CYS A 60 7.50 4.25 -9.40
CA CYS A 60 6.89 5.41 -8.74
C CYS A 60 7.92 6.45 -8.28
N HIS A 61 9.16 6.01 -7.99
CA HIS A 61 10.30 6.87 -7.66
C HIS A 61 10.73 7.78 -8.83
N ALA A 62 10.58 7.33 -10.08
CA ALA A 62 11.04 8.07 -11.26
C ALA A 62 10.12 9.26 -11.61
N ALA A 63 9.00 9.40 -10.88
CA ALA A 63 8.05 10.47 -11.05
C ALA A 63 7.76 11.23 -9.75
N ALA A 64 8.66 11.11 -8.77
CA ALA A 64 8.71 11.94 -7.56
C ALA A 64 9.40 13.28 -7.83
#